data_AF-A0A0A7FW55-F1
#
_entry.id   AF-A0A0A7FW55-F1
#
_cell.length_a   1.000
_cell.length_b   1.000
_cell.length_c   1.000
_cell.angle_alpha   90.00
_cell.angle_beta   90.00
_cell.angle_gamma   90.00
#
_symmetry.space_group_name_H-M   'P 1'
#
loop_
_entity.id
_entity.type
_entity.pdbx_description
1 polymer ?
#
loop_
_entity_poly.entity_id
_entity_poly.type
_entity_poly.pdbx_seq_one_letter_code
_entity_poly.pdbx_strand_id
1 'polypeptide(L)'
;MGILITIFSFLVMLAVVAGLYFLLKKYVFPKVRINKYIPLAVAVILLIIQMTGKMPNSIVGMIATPVIVLSFLWFMDIQQTGGPKKAEKKIVIKPKAKPNRAKHLKK
;
A
#
# COMPACT_ATOMS: atom_id res chain seq x y z
N MET A 1 6.62 36.44 -10.90
CA MET A 1 5.87 35.34 -10.27
C MET A 1 6.47 35.10 -8.89
N GLY A 2 5.78 35.53 -7.83
CA GLY A 2 6.36 35.65 -6.49
C GLY A 2 6.52 34.30 -5.78
N ILE A 3 7.58 34.18 -4.97
CA ILE A 3 7.93 33.01 -4.15
C ILE A 3 6.72 32.45 -3.37
N LEU A 4 5.80 33.31 -2.92
CA LEU A 4 4.56 32.91 -2.24
C LEU A 4 3.64 32.01 -3.10
N ILE A 5 3.51 32.31 -4.40
CA ILE A 5 2.69 31.51 -5.33
C ILE A 5 3.34 30.13 -5.51
N THR A 6 4.66 30.07 -5.61
CA THR A 6 5.42 28.81 -5.71
C THR A 6 5.23 27.96 -4.45
N ILE A 7 5.39 28.54 -3.26
CA ILE A 7 5.18 27.83 -1.99
C ILE A 7 3.74 27.29 -1.90
N PHE A 8 2.75 28.12 -2.23
CA PHE A 8 1.36 27.70 -2.23
C PHE A 8 1.10 26.54 -3.20
N SER A 9 1.68 26.59 -4.40
CA SER A 9 1.56 25.50 -5.38
C SER A 9 2.11 24.16 -4.87
N PHE A 10 3.23 24.17 -4.14
CA PHE A 10 3.78 22.97 -3.51
C PHE A 10 2.90 22.44 -2.39
N LEU A 11 2.31 23.31 -1.57
CA LEU A 11 1.36 22.92 -0.52
C LEU A 11 0.12 22.24 -1.12
N VAL A 12 -0.43 22.79 -2.20
CA VAL A 12 -1.56 22.20 -2.92
C VAL A 12 -1.19 20.82 -3.46
N MET A 13 -0.03 20.69 -4.12
CA MET A 13 0.44 19.41 -4.65
C MET A 13 0.62 18.37 -3.53
N LEU A 14 1.20 18.76 -2.39
CA LEU A 14 1.35 17.89 -1.23
C LEU A 14 -0.01 17.42 -0.69
N ALA A 15 -0.97 18.33 -0.56
CA ALA A 15 -2.32 18.00 -0.13
C ALA A 15 -3.00 17.01 -1.09
N VAL A 16 -2.82 17.17 -2.41
CA VAL A 16 -3.35 16.26 -3.42
C VAL A 16 -2.72 14.86 -3.29
N VAL A 17 -1.39 14.78 -3.17
CA VAL A 17 -0.69 13.49 -2.99
C VAL A 17 -1.12 12.80 -1.69
N ALA A 18 -1.24 13.55 -0.60
CA ALA A 18 -1.72 13.01 0.67
C ALA A 18 -3.16 12.49 0.54
N GLY A 19 -4.07 13.24 -0.09
CA GLY A 19 -5.45 12.82 -0.34
C GLY A 19 -5.53 11.54 -1.16
N LEU A 20 -4.77 11.46 -2.26
CA LEU A 20 -4.68 10.26 -3.09
C LEU A 20 -4.13 9.06 -2.30
N TYR A 21 -3.12 9.28 -1.47
CA TYR A 21 -2.58 8.24 -0.61
C TYR A 21 -3.62 7.68 0.38
N PHE A 22 -4.39 8.55 1.04
CA PHE A 22 -5.47 8.10 1.93
C PHE A 22 -6.54 7.28 1.20
N LEU A 23 -6.92 7.69 -0.01
CA LEU A 23 -7.85 6.94 -0.86
C LEU A 23 -7.29 5.56 -1.23
N LEU A 24 -6.05 5.51 -1.72
CA LEU A 24 -5.39 4.25 -2.10
C LEU A 24 -5.20 3.32 -0.89
N LYS A 25 -4.83 3.86 0.27
CA LYS A 25 -4.70 3.11 1.51
C LYS A 25 -6.03 2.53 1.99
N LYS A 26 -7.13 3.24 1.81
CA LYS A 26 -8.47 2.75 2.18
C LYS A 26 -9.00 1.68 1.22
N TYR A 27 -8.82 1.87 -0.08
CA TYR A 27 -9.52 1.06 -1.09
C TYR A 27 -8.66 0.03 -1.81
N VAL A 28 -7.37 0.31 -2.02
CA VAL A 28 -6.47 -0.49 -2.88
C VAL A 28 -5.49 -1.31 -2.06
N PHE A 29 -4.71 -0.69 -1.17
CA PHE A 29 -3.63 -1.38 -0.45
C PHE A 29 -4.08 -2.61 0.37
N PRO A 30 -5.25 -2.63 1.02
CA PRO A 30 -5.71 -3.81 1.76
C PRO A 30 -6.10 -4.99 0.86
N LYS A 31 -6.50 -4.70 -0.39
CA LYS A 31 -6.94 -5.72 -1.36
C LYS A 31 -5.76 -6.32 -2.12
N VAL A 32 -4.68 -5.55 -2.28
CA VAL A 32 -3.56 -5.91 -3.14
C VAL A 32 -2.47 -6.62 -2.33
N ARG A 33 -2.36 -7.95 -2.52
CA ARG A 33 -1.35 -8.79 -1.86
C ARG A 33 -0.10 -8.87 -2.71
N ILE A 34 0.80 -7.91 -2.53
CA ILE A 34 2.03 -7.78 -3.32
C ILE A 34 3.25 -7.82 -2.38
N ASN A 35 4.38 -8.35 -2.88
CA ASN A 35 5.66 -8.31 -2.18
C ASN A 35 6.15 -6.86 -2.02
N LYS A 36 6.70 -6.49 -0.85
CA LYS A 36 7.14 -5.12 -0.55
C LYS A 36 8.12 -4.55 -1.58
N TYR A 37 8.94 -5.39 -2.21
CA TYR A 37 9.93 -4.94 -3.18
C TYR A 37 9.33 -4.49 -4.52
N ILE A 38 8.07 -4.82 -4.82
CA ILE A 38 7.42 -4.42 -6.07
C ILE A 38 7.13 -2.91 -6.12
N PRO A 39 6.40 -2.30 -5.15
CA PRO A 39 6.22 -0.85 -5.14
C PRO A 39 7.55 -0.10 -5.02
N LEU A 40 8.54 -0.67 -4.32
CA LEU A 40 9.89 -0.11 -4.27
C LEU A 40 10.58 -0.11 -5.65
N ALA A 41 10.57 -1.25 -6.36
CA ALA A 41 11.19 -1.36 -7.68
C ALA A 41 10.56 -0.39 -8.69
N VAL A 42 9.23 -0.27 -8.68
CA VAL A 42 8.50 0.71 -9.52
C VAL A 42 8.97 2.13 -9.21
N ALA A 43 9.08 2.48 -7.92
CA ALA A 43 9.53 3.80 -7.52
C ALA A 43 10.96 4.10 -7.97
N VAL A 44 11.88 3.15 -7.80
CA VAL A 44 13.31 3.29 -8.19
C VAL A 44 13.46 3.39 -9.70
N ILE A 45 12.79 2.53 -10.48
CA ILE A 45 12.88 2.55 -11.94
C ILE A 45 12.35 3.89 -12.48
N LEU A 46 11.18 4.32 -12.02
CA LEU A 46 10.60 5.60 -12.44
C LEU A 46 11.46 6.78 -12.03
N LEU A 47 12.08 6.75 -10.85
CA LEU A 47 13.01 7.78 -10.40
C LEU A 47 14.25 7.85 -11.31
N ILE A 48 14.86 6.71 -11.65
CA ILE A 48 16.01 6.65 -12.56
C ILE A 48 15.63 7.21 -13.93
N ILE A 49 14.48 6.82 -14.48
CA ILE A 49 13.99 7.35 -15.76
C ILE A 49 13.81 8.87 -15.68
N GLN A 50 13.21 9.36 -14.60
CA GLN A 50 13.00 10.79 -14.40
C GLN A 50 14.33 11.56 -14.27
N MET A 51 15.33 11.01 -13.56
CA MET A 51 16.65 11.61 -13.42
C MET A 51 17.43 11.67 -14.74
N THR A 52 17.25 10.68 -15.63
CA THR A 52 17.90 10.70 -16.95
C THR A 52 17.33 11.74 -17.92
N GLY A 53 16.23 12.42 -17.56
CA GLY A 53 15.59 13.43 -18.41
C GLY A 53 14.91 12.87 -19.66
N LYS A 54 14.86 11.54 -19.83
CA LYS A 54 14.29 10.86 -21.00
C LYS A 54 12.77 10.75 -20.98
N MET A 55 12.08 11.62 -20.23
CA MET A 55 10.61 11.64 -20.20
C MET A 55 10.11 12.24 -21.52
N PRO A 56 9.28 11.51 -22.30
CA PRO A 56 8.91 11.93 -23.64
C PRO A 56 8.05 13.20 -23.67
N ASN A 57 7.33 13.48 -22.58
CA ASN A 57 6.37 14.60 -22.49
C ASN A 57 6.40 15.25 -21.10
N SER A 58 6.24 16.57 -21.06
CA SER A 58 6.17 17.36 -19.81
C SER A 58 5.03 16.89 -18.89
N ILE A 59 3.88 16.52 -19.46
CA ILE A 59 2.73 15.97 -18.73
C ILE A 59 3.08 14.64 -18.05
N VAL A 60 3.83 13.77 -18.74
CA VAL A 60 4.25 12.47 -18.20
C VAL A 60 5.18 12.68 -17.02
N GLY A 61 6.12 13.63 -17.10
CA GLY A 61 6.98 14.01 -15.98
C GLY A 61 6.20 14.55 -14.78
N MET A 62 5.16 15.34 -15.03
CA MET A 62 4.30 15.90 -13.97
C MET A 62 3.51 14.82 -13.22
N ILE A 63 3.02 13.79 -13.93
CA ILE A 63 2.30 12.65 -13.33
C ILE A 63 3.27 11.64 -12.68
N ALA A 64 4.46 11.46 -13.25
CA ALA A 64 5.45 10.53 -12.74
C ALA A 64 5.86 10.87 -11.31
N THR A 65 6.02 12.15 -10.97
CA THR A 65 6.44 12.58 -9.62
C THR A 65 5.46 12.12 -8.53
N PRO A 66 4.14 12.41 -8.58
CA PRO A 66 3.16 11.83 -7.67
C PRO A 66 3.19 10.31 -7.61
N VAL A 67 3.31 9.63 -8.76
CA VAL A 67 3.32 8.15 -8.81
C VAL A 67 4.53 7.57 -8.09
N ILE A 68 5.71 8.16 -8.25
CA ILE A 68 6.94 7.76 -7.54
C ILE A 68 6.75 7.94 -6.04
N VAL A 69 6.25 9.11 -5.61
CA VAL A 69 6.01 9.40 -4.19
C VAL A 69 4.99 8.45 -3.59
N LEU A 70 3.86 8.21 -4.27
CA LEU A 70 2.83 7.27 -3.81
C LEU A 70 3.36 5.83 -3.73
N SER A 71 4.18 5.41 -4.69
CA SER A 71 4.80 4.08 -4.68
C SER A 71 5.78 3.92 -3.50
N PHE A 72 6.57 4.96 -3.20
CA PHE A 72 7.42 4.99 -2.02
C PHE A 72 6.64 4.95 -0.71
N LEU A 73 5.59 5.76 -0.59
CA LEU A 73 4.72 5.77 0.59
C LEU A 73 4.04 4.41 0.79
N TRP A 74 3.62 3.76 -0.30
CA TRP A 74 3.05 2.42 -0.24
C TRP A 74 4.07 1.38 0.26
N PHE A 75 5.32 1.44 -0.21
CA PHE A 75 6.39 0.59 0.31
C PHE A 75 6.61 0.78 1.82
N MET A 76 6.62 2.03 2.28
CA MET A 76 6.76 2.36 3.70
C MET A 76 5.59 1.83 4.52
N ASP A 77 4.36 1.95 4.01
CA ASP A 77 3.16 1.43 4.67
C ASP A 77 3.22 -0.09 4.85
N ILE A 78 3.65 -0.83 3.81
CA ILE A 78 3.81 -2.29 3.89
C ILE A 78 4.91 -2.65 4.90
N GLN A 79 6.02 -1.91 4.93
CA GLN A 79 7.11 -2.15 5.89
C GLN A 79 6.67 -1.93 7.34
N GLN A 80 5.85 -0.91 7.61
CA GLN A 80 5.36 -0.61 8.96
C GLN A 80 4.24 -1.57 9.41
N THR A 81 3.32 -1.91 8.52
CA THR A 81 2.13 -2.71 8.86
C THR A 81 2.33 -4.22 8.71
N GLY A 82 3.41 -4.66 8.04
CA GLY A 82 3.62 -6.05 7.65
C GLY A 82 2.77 -6.49 6.46
N GLY A 83 2.09 -5.55 5.79
CA GLY A 83 1.21 -5.81 4.66
C GLY A 83 -0.18 -6.33 5.05
N PRO A 84 -1.01 -6.70 4.06
CA PRO A 84 -2.37 -7.18 4.31
C PRO A 84 -2.35 -8.48 5.13
N LYS A 85 -2.88 -8.42 6.36
CA LYS A 85 -3.01 -9.58 7.25
C LYS A 85 -3.75 -10.70 6.51
N LYS A 86 -3.20 -11.92 6.55
CA LYS A 86 -3.90 -13.09 6.03
C LYS A 86 -5.22 -13.21 6.80
N ALA A 87 -6.34 -13.30 6.08
CA ALA A 87 -7.62 -13.62 6.69
C ALA A 87 -7.42 -14.92 7.50
N GLU A 88 -7.57 -14.83 8.82
CA GLU A 88 -7.38 -15.96 9.70
C GLU A 88 -8.39 -17.03 9.28
N LYS A 89 -7.90 -18.24 9.01
CA LYS A 89 -8.80 -19.37 8.74
C LYS A 89 -9.70 -19.48 9.95
N LYS A 90 -11.02 -19.43 9.76
CA LYS A 90 -11.99 -19.62 10.83
C LYS A 90 -11.75 -20.99 11.45
N ILE A 91 -11.01 -21.04 12.56
CA ILE A 91 -10.78 -22.27 13.32
C ILE A 91 -12.11 -22.57 13.99
N VAL A 92 -12.91 -23.44 13.35
CA VAL A 92 -14.08 -24.00 14.00
C VAL A 92 -13.55 -24.93 15.08
N ILE A 93 -13.49 -24.44 16.32
CA ILE A 93 -13.18 -25.24 17.49
C ILE A 93 -14.35 -26.22 17.65
N LYS A 94 -14.23 -27.39 17.03
CA LYS A 94 -15.15 -28.48 17.29
C LYS A 94 -14.85 -28.96 18.71
N PRO A 95 -15.87 -29.09 19.59
CA PRO A 95 -15.66 -29.66 20.89
C PRO A 95 -15.07 -31.07 20.71
N LYS A 96 -13.91 -31.32 21.34
CA LYS A 96 -13.36 -32.67 21.40
C LYS A 96 -14.39 -33.56 22.10
N ALA A 97 -14.56 -34.78 21.61
CA ALA A 97 -15.49 -35.74 22.20
C ALA A 97 -15.16 -35.92 23.69
N LYS A 98 -16.17 -35.83 24.57
CA LYS A 98 -15.99 -36.06 26.02
C LYS A 98 -15.43 -37.48 26.21
N PRO A 99 -14.22 -37.66 26.78
CA PRO A 99 -13.53 -38.95 26.80
C PRO A 99 -14.31 -40.04 27.54
N ASN A 100 -15.19 -39.65 28.46
CA ASN A 100 -16.02 -40.58 29.22
C ASN A 100 -17.40 -40.85 28.61
N ARG A 101 -17.74 -40.28 27.43
CA ARG A 101 -19.06 -40.46 26.81
C ARG A 101 -19.32 -41.92 26.40
N ALA A 102 -18.28 -42.59 25.89
CA ALA A 102 -18.36 -43.99 25.48
C ALA A 102 -18.35 -45.00 26.65
N LYS A 103 -17.82 -44.63 27.82
CA LYS A 103 -17.77 -45.53 28.99
C LYS A 103 -19.11 -45.66 29.72
N HIS A 104 -20.00 -44.68 29.55
CA HIS A 104 -21.33 -44.67 30.16
C HIS A 104 -22.45 -45.16 29.22
N LEU A 105 -22.12 -45.46 27.96
CA LEU A 105 -22.99 -46.20 27.05
C LEU A 105 -22.87 -47.71 27.35
N LYS A 106 -23.31 -48.14 28.53
CA LYS A 106 -23.54 -49.57 28.77
C LYS A 106 -24.92 -49.93 28.21
N LYS A 107 -24.93 -50.99 27.40
CA LYS A 107 -26.12 -51.62 26.81
C LYS A 107 -26.89 -52.40 27.88
#